data_AF-A0A7S0B208-F1
#
_entry.id   AF-A0A7S0B208-F1
#
_cell.length_a   1.000
_cell.length_b   1.000
_cell.length_c   1.000
_cell.angle_alpha   90.00
_cell.angle_beta   90.00
_cell.angle_gamma   90.00
#
_symmetry.space_group_name_H-M   'P 1'
#
loop_
_entity.id
_entity.type
_entity.pdbx_description
1 polymer ?
#
loop_
_entity_poly.entity_id
_entity_poly.type
_entity_poly.pdbx_seq_one_letter_code
_entity_poly.pdbx_strand_id
1 'polypeptide(L)'
;TPEEEKEFVPGDGVPESLTIDITALESLVRWYCREAGVRNLEKHINKITRKLALQIVAEKEGTELTDKSKRKSDSWSVTEENLDDYVGKPLFTSDRMYEKDPLPNGIVMGLAWTSMGGSALYIETQAIIRGKDADGKRRGGGTLKVTGQLGDVMNESTQIAYTVARARLAEKQSEHTYFDDYDIHMHVPEGATPKDGPSAGVTMVTAMLSLALDRPVRNDLAMTGEVSLTGKVLPVGGIKEKTMAARRAGIKCIVFPAENKRDFDELPDYLKEGLDVTFASDYADVFGVAFGN
;
A
#
# COMPACT_ATOMS: atom_id res chain seq x y z
N THR A 1 4.86 -33.83 -25.03
CA THR A 1 4.46 -35.14 -24.47
C THR A 1 3.32 -34.89 -23.53
N PRO A 2 2.20 -35.63 -23.58
CA PRO A 2 1.14 -35.45 -22.60
C PRO A 2 1.73 -35.85 -21.24
N GLU A 3 1.85 -34.88 -20.34
CA GLU A 3 2.15 -35.16 -18.95
C GLU A 3 0.93 -35.90 -18.38
N GLU A 4 1.10 -37.19 -18.09
CA GLU A 4 0.13 -37.94 -17.31
C GLU A 4 -0.05 -37.20 -15.98
N GLU A 5 -1.28 -36.70 -15.74
CA GLU A 5 -1.71 -36.23 -14.43
C GLU A 5 -1.54 -37.41 -13.46
N LYS A 6 -0.42 -37.43 -12.73
CA LYS A 6 -0.25 -38.35 -11.62
C LYS A 6 -1.23 -37.95 -10.53
N GLU A 7 -2.34 -38.68 -10.46
CA GLU A 7 -3.23 -38.66 -9.31
C GLU A 7 -2.40 -38.86 -8.05
N PHE A 8 -2.45 -37.87 -7.15
CA PHE A 8 -1.80 -37.97 -5.85
C PHE A 8 -2.54 -39.02 -5.03
N VAL A 9 -1.95 -40.20 -4.89
CA VAL A 9 -2.45 -41.22 -3.96
C VAL A 9 -1.87 -40.89 -2.57
N PRO A 10 -2.70 -40.55 -1.57
CA PRO A 10 -2.22 -40.29 -0.23
C PRO A 10 -1.51 -41.54 0.32
N GLY A 11 -0.33 -41.36 0.92
CA GLY A 11 0.41 -42.48 1.52
C GLY A 11 -0.37 -43.14 2.68
N ASP A 12 -0.04 -44.39 2.98
CA ASP A 12 -0.68 -45.17 4.05
C ASP A 12 -0.78 -44.37 5.36
N GLY A 13 -2.01 -44.02 5.74
CA GLY A 13 -2.29 -43.27 6.96
C GLY A 13 -2.64 -41.80 6.83
N VAL A 14 -2.63 -41.23 5.64
CA VAL A 14 -3.16 -39.89 5.42
C VAL A 14 -4.68 -39.98 5.28
N PRO A 15 -5.46 -39.23 6.08
CA PRO A 15 -6.91 -39.18 5.92
C PRO A 15 -7.28 -38.70 4.52
N GLU A 16 -8.19 -39.42 3.84
CA GLU A 16 -8.66 -39.03 2.50
C GLU A 16 -9.33 -37.64 2.48
N SER A 17 -9.87 -37.20 3.63
CA SER A 17 -10.47 -35.88 3.81
C SER A 17 -9.48 -34.74 4.04
N LEU A 18 -8.16 -35.01 4.07
CA LEU A 18 -7.15 -33.99 4.32
C LEU A 18 -7.06 -33.04 3.14
N THR A 19 -7.52 -31.81 3.35
CA THR A 19 -7.67 -30.79 2.32
C THR A 19 -7.29 -29.42 2.88
N ILE A 20 -6.73 -28.56 2.04
CA ILE A 20 -6.60 -27.13 2.32
C ILE A 20 -7.53 -26.43 1.34
N ASP A 21 -8.56 -25.78 1.87
CA ASP A 21 -9.56 -25.12 1.04
C ASP A 21 -8.94 -23.94 0.28
N ILE A 22 -9.49 -23.65 -0.90
CA ILE A 22 -9.06 -22.51 -1.73
C ILE A 22 -9.20 -21.20 -0.94
N THR A 23 -10.27 -21.03 -0.17
CA THR A 23 -10.46 -19.85 0.69
C THR A 23 -9.39 -19.72 1.78
N ALA A 24 -8.90 -20.83 2.32
CA ALA A 24 -7.79 -20.84 3.27
C ALA A 24 -6.46 -20.44 2.59
N LEU A 25 -6.23 -20.92 1.36
CA LEU A 25 -5.07 -20.51 0.56
C LEU A 25 -5.12 -19.01 0.20
N GLU A 26 -6.28 -18.51 -0.20
CA GLU A 26 -6.49 -17.09 -0.46
C GLU A 26 -6.23 -16.24 0.78
N SER A 27 -6.70 -16.69 1.95
CA SER A 27 -6.45 -16.01 3.22
C SER A 27 -4.99 -16.10 3.68
N LEU A 28 -4.28 -17.20 3.40
CA LEU A 28 -2.82 -17.28 3.58
C LEU A 28 -2.08 -16.24 2.73
N VAL A 29 -2.43 -16.16 1.45
CA VAL A 29 -1.84 -15.19 0.53
C VAL A 29 -2.11 -13.77 0.99
N ARG A 30 -3.34 -13.47 1.42
CA ARG A 30 -3.77 -12.11 1.75
C ARG A 30 -3.25 -11.63 3.11
N TRP A 31 -3.29 -12.49 4.14
CA TRP A 31 -3.13 -12.05 5.53
C TRP A 31 -1.86 -12.55 6.20
N TYR A 32 -1.15 -13.49 5.58
CA TYR A 32 0.05 -14.11 6.15
C TYR A 32 1.30 -13.95 5.26
N CYS A 33 1.12 -13.51 4.01
CA CYS A 33 2.19 -13.31 3.03
C CYS A 33 2.15 -11.89 2.48
N ARG A 34 3.25 -11.13 2.60
CA ARG A 34 3.44 -9.85 1.90
C ARG A 34 4.75 -9.88 1.13
N GLU A 35 4.71 -10.50 -0.04
CA GLU A 35 5.85 -10.58 -0.96
C GLU A 35 5.37 -10.78 -2.39
N ALA A 36 6.22 -10.46 -3.37
CA ALA A 36 5.95 -10.73 -4.78
C ALA A 36 6.09 -12.22 -5.16
N GLY A 37 6.77 -13.02 -4.33
CA GLY A 37 7.00 -14.45 -4.53
C GLY A 37 6.03 -15.35 -3.73
N VAL A 38 6.37 -16.64 -3.64
CA VAL A 38 5.58 -17.65 -2.91
C VAL A 38 6.33 -18.32 -1.76
N ARG A 39 7.47 -17.77 -1.35
CA ARG A 39 8.34 -18.32 -0.30
C ARG A 39 7.67 -18.36 1.07
N ASN A 40 6.96 -17.30 1.44
CA ASN A 40 6.21 -17.25 2.69
C ASN A 40 4.96 -18.14 2.62
N LEU A 41 4.31 -18.19 1.46
CA LEU A 41 3.19 -19.12 1.23
C LEU A 41 3.66 -20.57 1.42
N GLU A 42 4.77 -20.95 0.80
CA GLU A 42 5.40 -22.26 0.95
C GLU A 42 5.75 -22.57 2.41
N LYS A 43 6.32 -21.60 3.15
CA LYS A 43 6.62 -21.78 4.58
C LYS A 43 5.36 -22.04 5.41
N HIS A 44 4.27 -21.32 5.13
CA HIS A 44 3.00 -21.49 5.84
C HIS A 44 2.33 -22.81 5.48
N ILE A 45 2.31 -23.20 4.21
CA ILE A 45 1.83 -24.52 3.77
C ILE A 45 2.63 -25.61 4.48
N ASN A 46 3.95 -25.55 4.45
CA ASN A 46 4.81 -26.50 5.16
C ASN A 46 4.55 -26.54 6.67
N LYS A 47 4.22 -25.41 7.30
CA LYS A 47 3.86 -25.34 8.72
C LYS A 47 2.53 -26.06 8.98
N ILE A 48 1.52 -25.84 8.13
CA ILE A 48 0.23 -26.52 8.18
C ILE A 48 0.42 -28.03 8.01
N THR A 49 1.12 -28.45 6.97
CA THR A 49 1.36 -29.88 6.66
C THR A 49 2.10 -30.58 7.79
N ARG A 50 3.16 -29.96 8.36
CA ARG A 50 3.86 -30.54 9.52
C ARG A 50 2.96 -30.69 10.74
N LYS A 51 2.07 -29.71 10.99
CA LYS A 51 1.15 -29.77 12.13
C LYS A 51 0.09 -30.86 11.93
N LEU A 52 -0.46 -30.99 10.73
CA LEU A 52 -1.39 -32.07 10.37
C LEU A 52 -0.71 -33.44 10.49
N ALA A 53 0.51 -33.59 9.99
CA ALA A 53 1.26 -34.83 10.10
C ALA A 53 1.49 -35.25 11.56
N LEU A 54 1.86 -34.30 12.44
CA LEU A 54 2.00 -34.54 13.87
C LEU A 54 0.69 -35.01 14.50
N GLN A 55 -0.44 -34.40 14.11
CA GLN A 55 -1.77 -34.76 14.61
C GLN A 55 -2.18 -36.17 14.18
N ILE A 56 -1.94 -36.55 12.91
CA ILE A 56 -2.21 -37.89 12.39
C ILE A 56 -1.42 -38.96 13.14
N VAL A 57 -0.11 -38.74 13.31
CA VAL A 57 0.77 -39.71 14.00
C VAL A 57 0.36 -39.85 15.46
N ALA A 58 0.08 -38.75 16.15
CA ALA A 58 -0.33 -38.79 17.55
C ALA A 58 -1.66 -39.54 17.74
N GLU A 59 -2.64 -39.35 16.86
CA GLU A 59 -3.92 -40.07 16.91
C GLU A 59 -3.75 -41.58 16.66
N LYS A 60 -2.88 -41.96 15.73
CA LYS A 60 -2.54 -43.37 15.46
C LYS A 60 -1.83 -44.05 16.63
N GLU A 61 -0.90 -43.36 17.28
CA GLU A 61 -0.09 -43.90 18.36
C GLU A 61 -0.75 -43.75 19.75
N GLY A 62 -1.91 -43.09 19.83
CA GLY A 62 -2.59 -42.80 21.09
C GLY A 62 -1.81 -41.82 21.98
N THR A 63 -0.96 -40.98 21.38
CA THR A 63 -0.13 -40.00 22.11
C THR A 63 -0.95 -38.74 22.40
N GLU A 64 -1.00 -38.31 23.66
CA GLU A 64 -1.64 -37.04 24.02
C GLU A 64 -0.81 -35.84 23.54
N LEU A 65 -1.42 -35.00 22.73
CA LEU A 65 -0.86 -33.71 22.31
C LEU A 65 -1.23 -32.60 23.31
N THR A 66 -0.37 -31.60 23.41
CA THR A 66 -0.68 -30.36 24.15
C THR A 66 -1.87 -29.62 23.54
N ASP A 67 -2.55 -28.78 24.31
CA ASP A 67 -3.70 -27.98 23.84
C ASP A 67 -3.38 -27.10 22.61
N LYS A 68 -2.10 -26.71 22.43
CA LYS A 68 -1.65 -25.94 21.27
C LYS A 68 -1.50 -26.79 20.01
N SER A 69 -1.18 -28.06 20.16
CA SER A 69 -0.88 -28.98 19.06
C SER A 69 -2.08 -29.88 18.71
N LYS A 70 -2.97 -30.10 19.67
CA LYS A 70 -4.20 -30.85 19.47
C LYS A 70 -5.10 -30.14 18.46
N ARG A 71 -5.77 -30.93 17.63
CA ARG A 71 -6.73 -30.44 16.66
C ARG A 71 -8.00 -30.01 17.40
N LYS A 72 -8.57 -28.85 17.04
CA LYS A 72 -9.78 -28.30 17.67
C LYS A 72 -11.09 -28.72 17.00
N SER A 73 -10.98 -29.25 15.78
CA SER A 73 -12.08 -29.78 14.99
C SER A 73 -11.83 -31.27 14.73
N ASP A 74 -12.90 -32.04 14.48
CA ASP A 74 -12.82 -33.44 14.04
C ASP A 74 -12.52 -33.56 12.54
N SER A 75 -12.60 -32.45 11.80
CA SER A 75 -12.27 -32.40 10.37
C SER A 75 -10.76 -32.33 10.10
N TRP A 76 -10.33 -32.96 9.00
CA TRP A 76 -8.98 -32.81 8.45
C TRP A 76 -8.86 -31.67 7.42
N SER A 77 -9.94 -30.92 7.20
CA SER A 77 -9.98 -29.76 6.30
C SER A 77 -9.46 -28.50 6.98
N VAL A 78 -8.53 -27.80 6.33
CA VAL A 78 -8.06 -26.48 6.72
C VAL A 78 -8.87 -25.44 5.95
N THR A 79 -9.70 -24.69 6.69
CA THR A 79 -10.61 -23.66 6.18
C THR A 79 -10.11 -22.28 6.60
N GLU A 80 -10.68 -21.21 6.05
CA GLU A 80 -10.37 -19.85 6.49
C GLU A 80 -10.64 -19.64 7.99
N GLU A 81 -11.73 -20.24 8.50
CA GLU A 81 -12.17 -20.08 9.90
C GLU A 81 -11.23 -20.73 10.91
N ASN A 82 -10.55 -21.84 10.54
CA ASN A 82 -9.66 -22.58 11.43
C ASN A 82 -8.16 -22.36 11.11
N LEU A 83 -7.85 -21.51 10.13
CA LEU A 83 -6.48 -21.29 9.66
C LEU A 83 -5.54 -20.82 10.77
N ASP A 84 -6.05 -19.99 11.70
CA ASP A 84 -5.27 -19.43 12.79
C ASP A 84 -4.78 -20.48 13.81
N ASP A 85 -5.46 -21.63 13.89
CA ASP A 85 -5.00 -22.78 14.66
C ASP A 85 -3.70 -23.36 14.11
N TYR A 86 -3.46 -23.27 12.81
CA TYR A 86 -2.30 -23.85 12.17
C TYR A 86 -1.14 -22.87 12.04
N VAL A 87 -1.42 -21.66 11.56
CA VAL A 87 -0.38 -20.67 11.27
C VAL A 87 -0.27 -19.56 12.31
N GLY A 88 -1.24 -19.43 13.21
CA GLY A 88 -1.34 -18.36 14.20
C GLY A 88 -2.27 -17.23 13.73
N LYS A 89 -2.39 -16.16 14.53
CA LYS A 89 -3.19 -14.99 14.13
C LYS A 89 -2.64 -14.34 12.85
N PRO A 90 -3.51 -13.77 12.00
CA PRO A 90 -3.11 -12.98 10.84
C PRO A 90 -2.00 -11.98 11.18
N LEU A 91 -0.97 -11.93 10.32
CA LEU A 91 0.12 -10.95 10.47
C LEU A 91 -0.29 -9.58 9.94
N PHE A 92 -1.20 -9.56 8.97
CA PHE A 92 -1.68 -8.37 8.31
C PHE A 92 -3.21 -8.34 8.42
N THR A 93 -3.76 -7.17 8.77
CA THR A 93 -5.22 -6.97 8.91
C THR A 93 -5.80 -6.10 7.81
N SER A 94 -4.99 -5.25 7.16
CA SER A 94 -5.39 -4.40 6.04
C SER A 94 -4.17 -3.80 5.33
N ASP A 95 -4.25 -3.63 4.01
CA ASP A 95 -3.34 -2.76 3.23
C ASP A 95 -3.75 -1.28 3.33
N ARG A 96 -4.94 -0.98 3.86
CA ARG A 96 -5.41 0.38 4.13
C ARG A 96 -5.19 0.77 5.59
N MET A 97 -4.50 1.88 5.78
CA MET A 97 -4.36 2.55 7.08
C MET A 97 -5.62 3.37 7.42
N TYR A 98 -6.32 3.90 6.40
CA TYR A 98 -7.52 4.70 6.55
C TYR A 98 -8.71 4.01 5.88
N GLU A 99 -9.76 3.73 6.67
CA GLU A 99 -10.94 3.00 6.17
C GLU A 99 -12.06 3.93 5.68
N LYS A 100 -12.13 5.15 6.21
CA LYS A 100 -13.20 6.11 5.89
C LYS A 100 -12.91 6.87 4.61
N ASP A 101 -13.97 7.14 3.86
CA ASP A 101 -13.97 8.01 2.69
C ASP A 101 -14.77 9.29 3.01
N PRO A 102 -14.27 10.50 2.70
CA PRO A 102 -12.95 10.78 2.13
C PRO A 102 -11.81 10.68 3.17
N LEU A 103 -10.56 10.73 2.70
CA LEU A 103 -9.38 10.77 3.56
C LEU A 103 -9.35 12.07 4.37
N PRO A 104 -8.73 12.08 5.57
CA PRO A 104 -8.46 13.33 6.28
C PRO A 104 -7.62 14.30 5.45
N ASN A 105 -7.83 15.60 5.65
CA ASN A 105 -7.07 16.65 4.96
C ASN A 105 -5.57 16.47 5.21
N GLY A 106 -4.78 16.58 4.15
CA GLY A 106 -3.34 16.39 4.22
C GLY A 106 -2.86 14.95 4.07
N ILE A 107 -3.77 14.00 3.82
CA ILE A 107 -3.43 12.58 3.67
C ILE A 107 -3.81 12.08 2.29
N VAL A 108 -2.86 11.50 1.57
CA VAL A 108 -3.06 10.99 0.20
C VAL A 108 -2.34 9.66 0.02
N MET A 109 -2.96 8.73 -0.71
CA MET A 109 -2.33 7.46 -1.06
C MET A 109 -1.41 7.60 -2.28
N GLY A 110 -0.17 7.15 -2.13
CA GLY A 110 0.82 6.99 -3.18
C GLY A 110 1.11 5.52 -3.48
N LEU A 111 1.63 5.24 -4.67
CA LEU A 111 2.11 3.92 -5.06
C LEU A 111 3.64 3.92 -5.16
N ALA A 112 4.28 3.09 -4.35
CA ALA A 112 5.72 2.93 -4.30
C ALA A 112 6.17 1.58 -4.87
N TRP A 113 7.42 1.53 -5.32
CA TRP A 113 8.11 0.30 -5.63
C TRP A 113 9.21 0.07 -4.59
N THR A 114 9.18 -1.10 -3.95
CA THR A 114 10.12 -1.48 -2.90
C THR A 114 10.80 -2.80 -3.27
N SER A 115 11.82 -3.19 -2.51
CA SER A 115 12.48 -4.51 -2.65
C SER A 115 11.53 -5.70 -2.45
N MET A 116 10.41 -5.50 -1.74
CA MET A 116 9.37 -6.51 -1.51
C MET A 116 8.28 -6.52 -2.61
N GLY A 117 8.38 -5.62 -3.59
CA GLY A 117 7.39 -5.38 -4.63
C GLY A 117 6.65 -4.05 -4.47
N GLY A 118 5.51 -3.94 -5.14
CA GLY A 118 4.69 -2.73 -5.11
C GLY A 118 3.96 -2.56 -3.78
N SER A 119 3.96 -1.33 -3.25
CA SER A 119 3.33 -0.97 -1.99
C SER A 119 2.43 0.26 -2.15
N ALA A 120 1.27 0.23 -1.50
CA ALA A 120 0.44 1.41 -1.30
C ALA A 120 0.88 2.08 0.02
N LEU A 121 1.21 3.36 -0.02
CA LEU A 121 1.69 4.11 1.13
C LEU A 121 0.88 5.39 1.27
N TYR A 122 0.65 5.82 2.51
CA TYR A 122 0.04 7.12 2.77
C TYR A 122 1.14 8.17 2.95
N ILE A 123 0.94 9.34 2.36
CA ILE A 123 1.74 10.52 2.68
C ILE A 123 0.88 11.39 3.56
N GLU A 124 1.38 11.67 4.76
CA GLU A 124 0.71 12.49 5.76
C GLU A 124 1.38 13.85 5.83
N THR A 125 0.60 14.91 5.86
CA THR A 125 1.07 16.27 6.05
C THR A 125 0.27 16.93 7.15
N GLN A 126 0.95 17.57 8.09
CA GLN A 126 0.33 18.27 9.20
C GLN A 126 0.97 19.65 9.37
N ALA A 127 0.14 20.66 9.59
CA ALA A 127 0.62 21.99 9.94
C ALA A 127 0.95 22.07 11.43
N ILE A 128 2.13 22.58 11.74
CA ILE A 128 2.54 22.93 13.10
C ILE A 128 2.16 24.39 13.33
N ILE A 129 1.19 24.60 14.21
CA ILE A 129 0.72 25.93 14.58
C ILE A 129 1.65 26.49 15.65
N ARG A 130 2.45 27.49 15.30
CA ARG A 130 3.29 28.21 16.26
C ARG A 130 2.50 29.33 16.94
N GLY A 131 2.90 29.63 18.17
CA GLY A 131 2.35 30.77 18.92
C GLY A 131 2.60 32.10 18.19
N LYS A 132 1.75 33.09 18.50
CA LYS A 132 1.94 34.46 18.03
C LYS A 132 2.96 35.18 18.91
N ASP A 133 3.69 36.14 18.35
CA ASP A 133 4.50 37.08 19.11
C ASP A 133 3.64 38.14 19.80
N ALA A 134 4.30 39.08 20.49
CA ALA A 134 3.64 40.16 21.22
C ALA A 134 2.83 41.09 20.31
N ASP A 135 3.15 41.13 19.01
CA ASP A 135 2.48 41.96 18.00
C ASP A 135 1.38 41.19 17.26
N GLY A 136 1.07 39.96 17.68
CA GLY A 136 0.06 39.10 17.08
C GLY A 136 0.49 38.44 15.76
N LYS A 137 1.75 38.58 15.33
CA LYS A 137 2.29 37.90 14.16
C LYS A 137 2.68 36.47 14.52
N ARG A 138 2.50 35.53 13.59
CA ARG A 138 2.92 34.13 13.81
C ARG A 138 4.45 34.07 13.89
N ARG A 139 4.97 33.38 14.91
CA ARG A 139 6.42 33.20 15.08
C ARG A 139 6.92 32.06 14.22
N GLY A 140 7.58 32.37 13.11
CA GLY A 140 8.10 31.34 12.19
C GLY A 140 6.99 30.66 11.40
N GLY A 141 7.40 29.98 10.33
CA GLY A 141 6.54 29.41 9.28
C GLY A 141 7.40 29.20 8.03
N GLY A 142 6.87 28.55 7.00
CA GLY A 142 7.64 28.34 5.77
C GLY A 142 8.70 27.26 5.83
N THR A 143 8.75 26.47 6.92
CA THR A 143 9.66 25.33 7.00
C THR A 143 8.94 24.03 6.70
N LEU A 144 9.67 23.12 6.04
CA LEU A 144 9.23 21.76 5.77
C LEU A 144 10.11 20.79 6.55
N LYS A 145 9.50 20.04 7.46
CA LYS A 145 10.12 18.90 8.13
C LYS A 145 9.65 17.62 7.48
N VAL A 146 10.57 16.66 7.32
CA VAL A 146 10.28 15.41 6.64
C VAL A 146 10.77 14.24 7.48
N THR A 147 9.94 13.21 7.65
CA THR A 147 10.30 11.98 8.37
C THR A 147 9.79 10.73 7.64
N GLY A 148 10.41 9.58 7.89
CA GLY A 148 10.00 8.30 7.29
C GLY A 148 11.11 7.49 6.63
N GLN A 149 12.37 7.69 7.05
CA GLN A 149 13.56 7.06 6.45
C GLN A 149 13.66 7.28 4.93
N LEU A 150 13.65 8.56 4.54
CA LEU A 150 13.81 8.96 3.15
C LEU A 150 15.29 9.02 2.76
N GLY A 151 15.63 8.47 1.60
CA GLY A 151 16.95 8.64 0.98
C GLY A 151 17.12 10.03 0.35
N ASP A 152 18.31 10.29 -0.20
CA ASP A 152 18.68 11.63 -0.69
C ASP A 152 17.77 12.08 -1.86
N VAL A 153 17.43 11.18 -2.79
CA VAL A 153 16.58 11.49 -3.95
C VAL A 153 15.16 11.82 -3.50
N MET A 154 14.63 11.09 -2.53
CA MET A 154 13.29 11.35 -2.01
C MET A 154 13.24 12.63 -1.15
N ASN A 155 14.32 12.97 -0.45
CA ASN A 155 14.44 14.27 0.23
C ASN A 155 14.44 15.43 -0.78
N GLU A 156 15.19 15.32 -1.88
CA GLU A 156 15.18 16.32 -2.96
C GLU A 156 13.79 16.44 -3.60
N SER A 157 13.16 15.30 -3.91
CA SER A 157 11.79 15.25 -4.44
C SER A 157 10.79 15.97 -3.53
N THR A 158 10.96 15.87 -2.21
CA THR A 158 10.11 16.55 -1.22
C THR A 158 10.27 18.08 -1.28
N GLN A 159 11.48 18.59 -1.50
CA GLN A 159 11.73 20.04 -1.66
C GLN A 159 11.13 20.58 -2.96
N ILE A 160 11.25 19.81 -4.06
CA ILE A 160 10.63 20.15 -5.34
C ILE A 160 9.11 20.18 -5.20
N ALA A 161 8.52 19.14 -4.60
CA ALA A 161 7.09 19.06 -4.35
C ALA A 161 6.59 20.24 -3.50
N TYR A 162 7.34 20.66 -2.47
CA TYR A 162 6.95 21.81 -1.65
C TYR A 162 6.96 23.11 -2.44
N THR A 163 7.96 23.31 -3.29
CA THR A 163 8.04 24.47 -4.19
C THR A 163 6.86 24.48 -5.16
N VAL A 164 6.53 23.33 -5.77
CA VAL A 164 5.39 23.19 -6.68
C VAL A 164 4.06 23.43 -5.95
N ALA A 165 3.88 22.88 -4.75
CA ALA A 165 2.66 23.10 -3.95
C ALA A 165 2.44 24.59 -3.64
N ARG A 166 3.50 25.32 -3.28
CA ARG A 166 3.43 26.78 -3.07
C ARG A 166 3.04 27.52 -4.35
N ALA A 167 3.68 27.19 -5.48
CA ALA A 167 3.38 27.82 -6.76
C ALA A 167 1.92 27.56 -7.20
N ARG A 168 1.46 26.30 -7.11
CA ARG A 168 0.09 25.91 -7.50
C ARG A 168 -0.98 26.49 -6.58
N LEU A 169 -0.68 26.67 -5.30
CA LEU A 169 -1.57 27.36 -4.38
C LEU A 169 -1.69 28.84 -4.75
N ALA A 170 -0.57 29.53 -5.00
CA ALA A 170 -0.57 30.94 -5.39
C ALA A 170 -1.28 31.20 -6.73
N GLU A 171 -1.17 30.28 -7.69
CA GLU A 171 -1.91 30.37 -8.97
C GLU A 171 -3.43 30.29 -8.78
N LYS A 172 -3.90 29.53 -7.78
CA LYS A 172 -5.34 29.33 -7.52
C LYS A 172 -5.91 30.36 -6.55
N GLN A 173 -5.13 30.75 -5.53
CA GLN A 173 -5.51 31.68 -4.47
C GLN A 173 -4.28 32.52 -4.10
N SER A 174 -4.07 33.63 -4.81
CA SER A 174 -2.87 34.47 -4.65
C SER A 174 -2.68 35.04 -3.24
N GLU A 175 -3.78 35.26 -2.51
CA GLU A 175 -3.76 35.79 -1.14
C GLU A 175 -3.53 34.70 -0.07
N HIS A 176 -3.36 33.44 -0.48
CA HIS A 176 -3.32 32.32 0.46
C HIS A 176 -1.91 32.12 1.04
N THR A 177 -1.69 32.59 2.26
CA THR A 177 -0.38 32.60 2.95
C THR A 177 -0.05 31.32 3.72
N TYR A 178 -0.79 30.23 3.54
CA TYR A 178 -0.71 29.04 4.40
C TYR A 178 0.70 28.46 4.52
N PHE A 179 1.41 28.30 3.41
CA PHE A 179 2.77 27.77 3.47
C PHE A 179 3.79 28.78 4.00
N ASP A 180 3.46 30.07 4.09
CA ASP A 180 4.33 31.09 4.71
C ASP A 180 4.08 31.17 6.22
N ASP A 181 2.83 30.98 6.63
CA ASP A 181 2.36 31.14 8.01
C ASP A 181 2.57 29.92 8.88
N TYR A 182 2.61 28.73 8.29
CA TYR A 182 2.70 27.46 9.00
C TYR A 182 3.96 26.71 8.62
N ASP A 183 4.55 26.04 9.62
CA ASP A 183 5.50 24.97 9.35
C ASP A 183 4.73 23.71 8.96
N ILE A 184 5.23 22.98 7.98
CA ILE A 184 4.64 21.73 7.53
C ILE A 184 5.54 20.58 7.98
N HIS A 185 4.95 19.53 8.56
CA HIS A 185 5.61 18.26 8.76
C HIS A 185 4.98 17.23 7.84
N MET A 186 5.77 16.72 6.89
CA MET A 186 5.44 15.59 6.05
C MET A 186 6.01 14.29 6.62
N HIS A 187 5.17 13.27 6.76
CA HIS A 187 5.58 11.93 7.15
C HIS A 187 5.22 10.90 6.07
N VAL A 188 6.16 9.98 5.81
CA VAL A 188 5.94 8.83 4.93
C VAL A 188 6.14 7.53 5.72
N PRO A 189 5.08 6.97 6.32
CA PRO A 189 5.11 5.63 6.93
C PRO A 189 5.51 4.56 5.90
N GLU A 190 6.11 3.44 6.25
CA GLU A 190 6.53 2.90 7.55
C GLU A 190 7.96 3.35 7.90
N GLY A 191 8.20 3.91 9.08
CA GLY A 191 9.49 4.54 9.40
C GLY A 191 10.72 3.62 9.48
N ALA A 192 10.59 2.30 9.35
CA ALA A 192 11.70 1.34 9.40
C ALA A 192 12.14 0.81 8.02
N THR A 193 11.35 1.09 6.99
CA THR A 193 11.63 0.65 5.61
C THR A 193 12.18 1.84 4.84
N PRO A 194 13.43 1.77 4.34
CA PRO A 194 14.01 2.84 3.53
C PRO A 194 13.15 3.10 2.29
N LYS A 195 12.94 4.38 1.98
CA LYS A 195 12.19 4.82 0.80
C LYS A 195 13.04 5.81 0.04
N ASP A 196 13.35 5.47 -1.21
CA ASP A 196 14.12 6.35 -2.06
C ASP A 196 13.58 6.34 -3.48
N GLY A 197 13.70 7.48 -4.15
CA GLY A 197 13.20 7.71 -5.49
C GLY A 197 12.10 8.79 -5.58
N PRO A 198 11.95 9.42 -6.76
CA PRO A 198 11.13 10.63 -6.91
C PRO A 198 9.64 10.35 -7.19
N SER A 199 9.23 9.08 -7.26
CA SER A 199 7.92 8.66 -7.78
C SER A 199 6.70 9.04 -6.92
N ALA A 200 6.92 9.71 -5.79
CA ALA A 200 5.90 10.20 -4.87
C ALA A 200 5.66 11.72 -5.00
N GLY A 201 6.35 12.41 -5.91
CA GLY A 201 6.28 13.87 -6.05
C GLY A 201 4.86 14.39 -6.20
N VAL A 202 4.05 13.83 -7.11
CA VAL A 202 2.65 14.25 -7.29
C VAL A 202 1.78 13.99 -6.05
N THR A 203 2.04 12.89 -5.34
CA THR A 203 1.34 12.54 -4.09
C THR A 203 1.66 13.56 -2.99
N MET A 204 2.93 13.95 -2.87
CA MET A 204 3.39 14.94 -1.90
C MET A 204 2.76 16.31 -2.14
N VAL A 205 2.75 16.79 -3.39
CA VAL A 205 2.08 18.05 -3.75
C VAL A 205 0.60 17.99 -3.41
N THR A 206 -0.08 16.87 -3.71
CA THR A 206 -1.51 16.70 -3.44
C THR A 206 -1.81 16.69 -1.95
N ALA A 207 -1.01 16.01 -1.14
CA ALA A 207 -1.16 16.02 0.31
C ALA A 207 -1.04 17.44 0.88
N MET A 208 0.01 18.17 0.49
CA MET A 208 0.19 19.55 0.95
C MET A 208 -0.94 20.49 0.51
N LEU A 209 -1.43 20.35 -0.73
CA LEU A 209 -2.57 21.15 -1.20
C LEU A 209 -3.89 20.75 -0.54
N SER A 210 -4.11 19.47 -0.27
CA SER A 210 -5.29 19.00 0.48
C SER A 210 -5.34 19.64 1.86
N LEU A 211 -4.19 19.69 2.55
CA LEU A 211 -4.05 20.34 3.84
C LEU A 211 -4.29 21.85 3.75
N ALA A 212 -3.65 22.53 2.77
CA ALA A 212 -3.74 23.98 2.64
C ALA A 212 -5.13 24.48 2.22
N LEU A 213 -5.82 23.72 1.35
CA LEU A 213 -7.15 24.08 0.84
C LEU A 213 -8.30 23.59 1.73
N ASP A 214 -7.99 22.92 2.85
CA ASP A 214 -8.96 22.25 3.72
C ASP A 214 -9.91 21.33 2.93
N ARG A 215 -9.35 20.64 1.92
CA ARG A 215 -10.13 19.82 0.98
C ARG A 215 -9.63 18.39 0.99
N PRO A 216 -10.50 17.41 1.31
CA PRO A 216 -10.09 16.03 1.39
C PRO A 216 -9.99 15.40 -0.01
N VAL A 217 -9.25 14.31 -0.11
CA VAL A 217 -9.14 13.48 -1.32
C VAL A 217 -9.89 12.17 -1.08
N ARG A 218 -10.50 11.62 -2.14
CA ARG A 218 -11.17 10.32 -2.09
C ARG A 218 -10.21 9.19 -1.68
N ASN A 219 -10.68 8.25 -0.86
CA ASN A 219 -9.88 7.15 -0.31
C ASN A 219 -9.61 6.03 -1.34
N ASP A 220 -10.38 5.98 -2.42
CA ASP A 220 -10.14 5.03 -3.52
C ASP A 220 -9.34 5.63 -4.68
N LEU A 221 -8.57 6.70 -4.43
CA LEU A 221 -7.59 7.28 -5.35
C LEU A 221 -6.16 7.00 -4.87
N ALA A 222 -5.35 6.41 -5.75
CA ALA A 222 -3.90 6.33 -5.58
C ALA A 222 -3.18 6.98 -6.76
N MET A 223 -1.96 7.47 -6.53
CA MET A 223 -1.19 8.13 -7.59
C MET A 223 0.30 7.84 -7.48
N THR A 224 0.99 7.96 -8.61
CA THR A 224 2.46 7.94 -8.67
C THR A 224 2.91 8.83 -9.82
N GLY A 225 4.09 9.41 -9.67
CA GLY A 225 4.66 10.33 -10.64
C GLY A 225 5.71 11.20 -9.99
N GLU A 226 6.84 11.34 -10.67
CA GLU A 226 7.76 12.41 -10.34
C GLU A 226 7.16 13.75 -10.81
N VAL A 227 7.50 14.83 -10.09
CA VAL A 227 7.04 16.18 -10.41
C VAL A 227 8.23 17.09 -10.65
N SER A 228 8.22 17.84 -11.75
CA SER A 228 9.20 18.89 -12.01
C SER A 228 8.81 20.20 -11.31
N LEU A 229 9.75 21.15 -11.19
CA LEU A 229 9.46 22.50 -10.68
C LEU A 229 8.41 23.27 -11.51
N THR A 230 8.25 22.93 -12.78
CA THR A 230 7.22 23.53 -13.65
C THR A 230 5.87 22.83 -13.54
N GLY A 231 5.80 21.75 -12.76
CA GLY A 231 4.61 20.92 -12.54
C GLY A 231 4.37 19.85 -13.60
N LYS A 232 5.37 19.52 -14.43
CA LYS A 232 5.28 18.36 -15.32
C LYS A 232 5.32 17.06 -14.53
N VAL A 233 4.50 16.10 -14.96
CA VAL A 233 4.46 14.75 -14.38
C VAL A 233 5.35 13.84 -15.22
N LEU A 234 6.38 13.28 -14.60
CA LEU A 234 7.42 12.49 -15.26
C LEU A 234 7.22 10.98 -15.03
N PRO A 235 7.65 10.13 -15.98
CA PRO A 235 7.47 8.68 -15.91
C PRO A 235 8.16 8.05 -14.71
N VAL A 236 7.61 6.93 -14.25
CA VAL A 236 8.12 6.16 -13.12
C VAL A 236 8.22 4.69 -13.47
N GLY A 237 9.09 3.95 -12.77
CA GLY A 237 9.19 2.50 -12.90
C GLY A 237 8.13 1.74 -12.09
N GLY A 238 8.05 0.43 -12.36
CA GLY A 238 7.28 -0.54 -11.56
C GLY A 238 5.77 -0.46 -11.74
N ILE A 239 5.27 -0.14 -12.94
CA ILE A 239 3.84 0.04 -13.22
C ILE A 239 3.04 -1.24 -12.93
N LYS A 240 3.57 -2.42 -13.27
CA LYS A 240 2.95 -3.70 -12.94
C LYS A 240 2.79 -3.88 -11.43
N GLU A 241 3.88 -3.71 -10.68
CA GLU A 241 3.91 -3.88 -9.23
C GLU A 241 3.01 -2.87 -8.52
N LYS A 242 3.03 -1.61 -8.96
CA LYS A 242 2.18 -0.54 -8.43
C LYS A 242 0.71 -0.79 -8.71
N THR A 243 0.37 -1.28 -9.90
CA THR A 243 -1.01 -1.66 -10.25
C THR A 243 -1.49 -2.81 -9.36
N MET A 244 -0.67 -3.84 -9.16
CA MET A 244 -0.97 -4.92 -8.21
C MET A 244 -1.18 -4.39 -6.79
N ALA A 245 -0.34 -3.46 -6.34
CA ALA A 245 -0.46 -2.85 -5.01
C ALA A 245 -1.77 -2.08 -4.83
N ALA A 246 -2.14 -1.27 -5.82
CA ALA A 246 -3.41 -0.54 -5.80
C ALA A 246 -4.60 -1.50 -5.72
N ARG A 247 -4.60 -2.58 -6.52
CA ARG A 247 -5.67 -3.60 -6.48
C ARG A 247 -5.78 -4.27 -5.11
N ARG A 248 -4.65 -4.69 -4.51
CA ARG A 248 -4.66 -5.30 -3.17
C ARG A 248 -5.18 -4.34 -2.11
N ALA A 249 -4.85 -3.05 -2.23
CA ALA A 249 -5.38 -1.98 -1.38
C ALA A 249 -6.85 -1.61 -1.70
N GLY A 250 -7.49 -2.27 -2.66
CA GLY A 250 -8.88 -2.02 -3.06
C GLY A 250 -9.09 -0.66 -3.71
N ILE A 251 -8.07 -0.12 -4.38
CA ILE A 251 -8.14 1.16 -5.08
C ILE A 251 -8.82 0.98 -6.42
N LYS A 252 -9.68 1.93 -6.78
CA LYS A 252 -10.43 1.94 -8.04
C LYS A 252 -9.91 2.99 -9.01
N CYS A 253 -9.45 4.13 -8.50
CA CYS A 253 -8.93 5.22 -9.32
C CYS A 253 -7.42 5.32 -9.18
N ILE A 254 -6.69 5.32 -10.29
CA ILE A 254 -5.24 5.47 -10.30
C ILE A 254 -4.83 6.62 -11.22
N VAL A 255 -3.92 7.46 -10.75
CA VAL A 255 -3.22 8.43 -11.59
C VAL A 255 -1.81 7.93 -11.90
N PHE A 256 -1.52 7.75 -13.19
CA PHE A 256 -0.19 7.44 -13.71
C PHE A 256 0.34 8.58 -14.57
N PRO A 257 1.67 8.71 -14.73
CA PRO A 257 2.25 9.61 -15.72
C PRO A 257 1.81 9.21 -17.14
N ALA A 258 1.57 10.20 -18.00
CA ALA A 258 1.11 9.96 -19.36
C ALA A 258 2.07 9.08 -20.19
N GLU A 259 3.37 9.23 -19.95
CA GLU A 259 4.41 8.43 -20.62
C GLU A 259 4.39 6.95 -20.22
N ASN A 260 3.83 6.61 -19.05
CA ASN A 260 3.67 5.22 -18.61
C ASN A 260 2.44 4.51 -19.20
N LYS A 261 1.67 5.17 -20.09
CA LYS A 261 0.51 4.56 -20.73
C LYS A 261 0.85 3.26 -21.47
N ARG A 262 1.98 3.24 -22.18
CA ARG A 262 2.44 2.03 -22.88
C ARG A 262 2.67 0.87 -21.92
N ASP A 263 3.39 1.13 -20.82
CA ASP A 263 3.71 0.11 -19.82
C ASP A 263 2.43 -0.43 -19.13
N PHE A 264 1.43 0.42 -18.95
CA PHE A 264 0.12 0.02 -18.42
C PHE A 264 -0.70 -0.80 -19.42
N ASP A 265 -0.72 -0.40 -20.70
CA ASP A 265 -1.47 -1.10 -21.76
C ASP A 265 -0.97 -2.54 -21.97
N GLU A 266 0.33 -2.77 -21.77
CA GLU A 266 1.00 -4.08 -21.83
C GLU A 266 0.65 -5.01 -20.64
N LEU A 267 -0.02 -4.50 -19.60
CA LEU A 267 -0.42 -5.33 -18.47
C LEU A 267 -1.54 -6.31 -18.86
N PRO A 268 -1.55 -7.53 -18.27
CA PRO A 268 -2.65 -8.46 -18.39
C PRO A 268 -4.00 -7.85 -17.98
N ASP A 269 -5.09 -8.25 -18.66
CA ASP A 269 -6.42 -7.66 -18.45
C ASP A 269 -6.94 -7.81 -17.01
N TYR A 270 -6.64 -8.93 -16.35
CA TYR A 270 -7.02 -9.15 -14.95
C TYR A 270 -6.42 -8.11 -13.97
N LEU A 271 -5.31 -7.44 -14.35
CA LEU A 271 -4.75 -6.34 -13.56
C LEU A 271 -5.43 -5.01 -13.85
N LYS A 272 -5.96 -4.81 -15.06
CA LYS A 272 -6.58 -3.57 -15.50
C LYS A 272 -8.08 -3.52 -15.16
N GLU A 273 -8.74 -4.67 -15.10
CA GLU A 273 -10.20 -4.78 -14.94
C GLU A 273 -10.71 -4.12 -13.65
N GLY A 274 -11.66 -3.18 -13.77
CA GLY A 274 -12.23 -2.47 -12.63
C GLY A 274 -11.38 -1.31 -12.09
N LEU A 275 -10.27 -0.97 -12.75
CA LEU A 275 -9.50 0.24 -12.48
C LEU A 275 -9.86 1.35 -13.47
N ASP A 276 -10.17 2.52 -12.94
CA ASP A 276 -10.26 3.78 -13.66
C ASP A 276 -8.90 4.48 -13.61
N VAL A 277 -8.24 4.61 -14.76
CA VAL A 277 -6.87 5.11 -14.83
C VAL A 277 -6.81 6.42 -15.59
N THR A 278 -6.32 7.46 -14.92
CA THR A 278 -6.03 8.75 -15.53
C THR A 278 -4.53 8.88 -15.80
N PHE A 279 -4.21 9.30 -17.03
CA PHE A 279 -2.84 9.53 -17.47
C PHE A 279 -2.54 11.04 -17.46
N ALA A 280 -1.72 11.48 -16.50
CA ALA A 280 -1.42 12.88 -16.25
C ALA A 280 -0.09 13.30 -16.89
N SER A 281 -0.08 14.44 -17.58
CA SER A 281 1.12 15.06 -18.15
C SER A 281 1.56 16.30 -17.37
N ASP A 282 0.62 16.94 -16.70
CA ASP A 282 0.84 18.07 -15.80
C ASP A 282 0.13 17.83 -14.47
N TYR A 283 0.64 18.44 -13.41
CA TYR A 283 0.02 18.40 -12.10
C TYR A 283 -1.40 18.97 -12.11
N ALA A 284 -1.74 19.85 -13.05
CA ALA A 284 -3.12 20.30 -13.25
C ALA A 284 -4.11 19.14 -13.50
N ASP A 285 -3.68 18.10 -14.23
CA ASP A 285 -4.48 16.89 -14.48
C ASP A 285 -4.70 16.13 -13.16
N VAL A 286 -3.63 15.95 -12.38
CA VAL A 286 -3.67 15.30 -11.06
C VAL A 286 -4.60 16.05 -10.10
N PHE A 287 -4.49 17.38 -10.06
CA PHE A 287 -5.35 18.23 -9.26
C PHE A 287 -6.82 18.08 -9.66
N GLY A 288 -7.10 18.01 -10.96
CA GLY A 288 -8.45 17.78 -11.49
C GLY A 288 -9.05 16.44 -11.05
N VAL A 289 -8.26 15.38 -10.97
CA VAL A 289 -8.74 14.08 -10.47
C VAL A 289 -8.90 14.08 -8.94
N ALA A 290 -7.95 14.67 -8.21
CA ALA A 290 -7.91 14.63 -6.76
C ALA A 290 -8.95 15.56 -6.11
N PHE A 291 -9.23 16.70 -6.74
CA PHE A 291 -10.12 17.75 -6.24
C PHE A 291 -11.17 18.17 -7.28
N GLY A 292 -11.39 17.41 -8.35
CA GLY A 292 -12.54 17.61 -9.22
C GLY A 292 -13.79 17.10 -8.52
N ASN A 293 -14.85 17.91 -8.54
CA ASN A 293 -16.21 17.38 -8.43
C ASN A 293 -16.67 17.03 -9.85
#